data_AF-A0A7V5WP65-F1
#
_entry.id   AF-A0A7V5WP65-F1
#
_cell.length_a   1.000
_cell.length_b   1.000
_cell.length_c   1.000
_cell.angle_alpha   90.00
_cell.angle_beta   90.00
_cell.angle_gamma   90.00
#
_symmetry.space_group_name_H-M   'P 1'
#
loop_
_entity.id
_entity.type
_entity.pdbx_description
1 polymer ?
#
loop_
_entity_poly.entity_id
_entity_poly.type
_entity_poly.pdbx_seq_one_letter_code
_entity_poly.pdbx_strand_id
1 'polypeptide(L)' 'MNYKIGQNTLLNQYFYEDKVPAFFMDILWAKGWRHFGSYFYRYSHLPKNEMIYSVLSLRINLAKFKTSK' A
#
# COMPACT_ATOMS: atom_id res chain seq x y z
N MET A 1 -16.46 -21.08 -5.94
CA MET A 1 -16.05 -20.43 -4.67
C MET A 1 -16.03 -18.94 -4.93
N ASN A 2 -17.12 -18.25 -4.59
CA ASN A 2 -17.39 -16.87 -5.03
C ASN A 2 -16.85 -15.88 -4.00
N TYR A 3 -15.62 -15.41 -4.18
CA TYR A 3 -15.18 -14.19 -3.52
C TYR A 3 -15.82 -13.01 -4.26
N LYS A 4 -16.77 -12.34 -3.61
CA LYS A 4 -17.20 -11.00 -4.03
C LYS A 4 -16.00 -10.07 -3.84
N ILE A 5 -15.17 -9.95 -4.87
CA ILE A 5 -14.19 -8.87 -4.97
C ILE A 5 -15.03 -7.62 -5.19
N GLY A 6 -15.37 -6.92 -4.11
CA GLY A 6 -15.93 -5.57 -4.22
C GLY A 6 -15.03 -4.79 -5.16
N GLN A 7 -15.63 -4.11 -6.15
CA GLN A 7 -14.95 -3.44 -7.27
C GLN A 7 -13.68 -2.72 -6.79
N ASN A 8 -12.55 -3.42 -6.84
CA ASN A 8 -11.27 -2.87 -6.42
C ASN A 8 -10.56 -2.54 -7.71
N THR A 9 -10.78 -1.31 -8.16
CA THR A 9 -10.05 -0.69 -9.27
C THR A 9 -8.58 -1.08 -9.16
N LEU A 10 -8.00 -1.59 -10.25
CA LEU A 10 -6.60 -2.01 -10.29
C LEU A 10 -5.71 -0.86 -9.77
N LEU A 11 -5.20 -0.97 -8.54
CA LEU A 11 -4.34 0.03 -7.95
C LEU A 11 -2.92 -0.28 -8.39
N ASN A 12 -2.35 0.59 -9.23
CA ASN A 12 -0.96 0.56 -9.64
C ASN A 12 -0.53 1.99 -9.97
N GLN A 13 0.03 2.71 -9.00
CA GLN A 13 0.34 4.13 -9.11
C GLN A 13 1.75 4.41 -8.63
N TYR A 14 2.41 5.37 -9.27
CA TYR A 14 3.73 5.85 -8.89
C TYR A 14 3.87 7.36 -9.12
N PHE A 15 4.81 8.00 -8.45
CA PHE A 15 5.29 9.36 -8.74
C PHE A 15 6.72 9.53 -8.24
N TYR A 16 7.37 10.62 -8.64
CA TYR A 16 8.71 10.99 -8.18
C TYR A 16 8.65 12.28 -7.37
N GLU A 17 9.33 12.31 -6.23
CA GLU A 17 9.50 13.50 -5.41
C GLU A 17 10.78 13.39 -4.59
N ASP A 18 11.66 14.39 -4.69
CA ASP A 18 12.95 14.37 -3.98
C ASP A 18 12.82 14.77 -2.51
N LYS A 19 11.81 15.58 -2.18
CA LYS A 19 11.58 16.06 -0.81
C LYS A 19 10.09 16.10 -0.49
N VAL A 20 9.70 15.32 0.51
CA VAL A 20 8.35 15.36 1.07
C VAL A 20 8.45 15.81 2.53
N PRO A 21 7.76 16.90 2.94
CA PRO A 21 7.67 17.28 4.34
C PRO A 21 7.10 16.16 5.21
N ALA A 22 7.55 16.04 6.46
CA ALA A 22 7.17 14.94 7.36
C ALA A 22 5.65 14.72 7.46
N PHE A 23 4.88 15.81 7.57
CA PHE A 23 3.42 15.76 7.58
C PHE A 23 2.81 15.09 6.33
N PHE A 24 3.34 15.38 5.14
CA PHE A 24 2.87 14.76 3.90
C PHE A 24 3.32 13.30 3.80
N MET A 25 4.47 12.94 4.36
CA MET A 25 4.91 11.53 4.44
C MET A 25 3.95 10.68 5.26
N ASP A 26 3.47 11.18 6.39
CA ASP A 26 2.46 10.48 7.21
C ASP A 26 1.18 10.23 6.40
N ILE A 27 0.72 11.23 5.63
CA ILE A 27 -0.44 11.10 4.74
C ILE A 27 -0.18 10.08 3.63
N LEU A 28 0.99 10.09 3.01
CA LEU A 28 1.35 9.16 1.94
C LEU A 28 1.36 7.72 2.47
N TRP A 29 2.01 7.47 3.60
CA TRP A 29 2.02 6.15 4.24
C TRP A 29 0.61 5.72 4.66
N ALA A 30 -0.18 6.63 5.23
CA ALA A 30 -1.58 6.40 5.54
C ALA A 30 -2.45 6.15 4.30
N LYS A 31 -2.03 6.56 3.09
CA LYS A 31 -2.66 6.23 1.81
C LYS A 31 -2.07 5.00 1.12
N GLY A 32 -1.13 4.31 1.77
CA GLY A 32 -0.54 3.05 1.29
C GLY A 32 0.63 3.23 0.33
N TRP A 33 1.17 4.44 0.23
CA TRP A 33 2.40 4.68 -0.53
C TRP A 33 3.60 4.08 0.19
N ARG A 34 4.55 3.56 -0.60
CA ARG A 34 5.90 3.17 -0.20
C ARG A 34 6.88 3.91 -1.10
N HIS A 35 8.14 4.04 -0.70
CA HIS A 35 9.13 4.70 -1.54
C HIS A 35 10.52 4.10 -1.40
N PHE A 36 11.31 4.28 -2.46
CA PHE A 36 12.74 4.00 -2.49
C PHE A 36 13.44 5.21 -3.12
N GLY A 37 14.21 5.94 -2.32
CA GLY A 37 14.68 7.27 -2.71
C GLY A 37 13.49 8.19 -3.03
N SER A 38 13.55 8.86 -4.18
CA SER A 38 12.50 9.74 -4.68
C SER A 38 11.34 9.01 -5.38
N TYR A 39 11.42 7.70 -5.57
CA TYR A 39 10.39 6.93 -6.25
C TYR A 39 9.32 6.44 -5.26
N PHE A 40 8.10 6.97 -5.38
CA PHE A 40 6.93 6.56 -4.60
C PHE A 40 6.03 5.64 -5.41
N TYR A 41 5.52 4.58 -4.79
CA TYR A 41 4.67 3.58 -5.43
C TYR A 41 3.62 2.98 -4.49
N ARG A 42 2.50 2.52 -5.06
CA ARG A 42 1.51 1.67 -4.38
C ARG A 42 0.79 0.76 -5.38
N TYR A 43 0.54 -0.48 -4.96
CA TYR A 43 -0.10 -1.49 -5.78
C TYR A 43 -0.97 -2.41 -4.94
N SER A 44 -2.04 -2.93 -5.56
CA SER A 44 -2.90 -3.97 -4.96
C SER A 44 -2.62 -5.37 -5.48
N HIS A 45 -1.76 -5.51 -6.51
CA HIS A 45 -1.44 -6.79 -7.14
C HIS A 45 0.04 -6.90 -7.50
N LEU A 46 0.61 -8.09 -7.37
CA LEU A 46 1.97 -8.42 -7.75
C LEU A 46 1.98 -9.62 -8.70
N PRO A 47 2.39 -9.47 -9.96
CA PRO A 47 2.61 -10.60 -10.85
C PRO A 47 3.87 -11.37 -10.44
N LYS A 48 3.76 -12.70 -10.30
CA LYS A 48 4.88 -13.60 -10.02
C LYS A 48 4.59 -14.98 -10.61
N ASN A 49 5.52 -15.52 -11.40
CA ASN A 49 5.44 -16.85 -12.02
C ASN A 49 4.08 -17.11 -12.69
N GLU A 50 3.68 -16.23 -13.60
CA GLU A 50 2.40 -16.28 -14.36
C GLU A 50 1.13 -16.10 -13.51
N MET A 51 1.27 -15.97 -12.19
CA MET A 51 0.16 -15.76 -11.26
C MET A 51 0.11 -14.31 -10.79
N ILE A 52 -1.09 -13.84 -10.45
CA ILE A 52 -1.31 -12.51 -9.86
C ILE A 52 -1.69 -12.70 -8.39
N TYR A 53 -0.90 -12.09 -7.50
CA TYR A 53 -1.15 -12.11 -6.07
C TYR A 53 -1.73 -10.78 -5.61
N SER A 54 -2.85 -10.81 -4.88
CA SER A 54 -3.35 -9.61 -4.21
C SER A 54 -2.47 -9.26 -3.01
N VAL A 55 -2.13 -7.98 -2.90
CA VAL A 55 -1.20 -7.46 -1.88
C VAL A 55 -2.02 -6.70 -0.86
N LEU A 56 -2.15 -7.29 0.33
CA LEU A 56 -2.79 -6.61 1.45
C LEU A 56 -1.76 -5.73 2.15
N SER A 57 -1.91 -4.41 2.00
CA SER A 57 -1.14 -3.46 2.80
C SER A 57 -1.55 -3.58 4.26
N LEU A 58 -0.71 -4.21 5.08
CA LEU A 58 -0.95 -4.26 6.52
C LEU A 58 -0.88 -2.84 7.08
N ARG A 59 -1.99 -2.40 7.67
CA ARG A 59 -2.08 -1.14 8.39
C ARG A 59 -2.48 -1.45 9.82
N ILE A 60 -1.53 -1.32 10.73
CA ILE A 60 -1.80 -1.46 12.15
C ILE A 60 -2.28 -0.10 12.63
N ASN A 61 -3.52 -0.02 13.12
CA ASN A 61 -3.95 1.15 13.87
C ASN A 61 -3.24 1.11 15.22
N LEU A 62 -2.09 1.78 15.31
CA LEU A 62 -1.23 1.75 16.51
C LEU A 62 -2.00 2.17 17.78
N ALA A 63 -2.90 3.15 17.68
CA ALA A 63 -3.71 3.58 18.82
C ALA A 63 -4.68 2.50 19.34
N LYS A 64 -5.11 1.59 18.47
CA LYS A 64 -5.98 0.46 18.83
C LYS A 64 -5.25 -0.88 18.94
N PHE A 65 -3.95 -0.90 18.62
CA PHE A 65 -3.17 -2.12 18.61
C PHE A 65 -2.82 -2.55 20.03
N LYS A 66 -3.10 -3.80 20.34
CA LYS A 66 -2.65 -4.46 21.56
C LYS A 66 -1.89 -5.71 21.15
N THR A 67 -0.67 -5.87 21.66
CA THR A 67 0.09 -7.10 21.48
C THR A 67 -0.67 -8.25 22.15
N SER A 68 -0.92 -9.32 21.41
CA SER A 68 -1.31 -10.62 21.99
C SER A 68 -0.12 -11.57 21.95
N LYS A 69 -0.05 -12.49 22.91
CA LYS A 69 0.87 -13.63 22.88
C LYS A 69 0.36 -14.71 21.92
#